data_AF-A0A7S2ZEG1-F1
#
_entry.id   AF-A0A7S2ZEG1-F1
#
_cell.length_a   1.000
_cell.length_b   1.000
_cell.length_c   1.000
_cell.angle_alpha   90.00
_cell.angle_beta   90.00
_cell.angle_gamma   90.00
#
_symmetry.space_group_name_H-M   'P 1'
#
loop_
_entity.id
_entity.type
_entity.pdbx_description
1 polymer ?
#
loop_
_entity_poly.entity_id
_entity_poly.type
_entity_poly.pdbx_seq_one_letter_code
_entity_poly.pdbx_strand_id
1 'polypeptide(L)'
;MEGKEEMMESVLLMKAHTREKKVKQFAFKLSRICRGQAGSEEDQNELISQLAGDLSEIELEAVGARFAALAAIREIESSEKLKVELEKEIMDMDEVVKDLKSELEAETFAKRNRERYSALAKVISASAQRSTSQKEIDSINEKLKKVESEGERLASKKELLGKQLLLLTQTIEDLTGVVKPESLEKEEEKEEGEADERVMEEGEHPDDPEAMEIEEGQKVEHAER
;
A
#
# COMPACT_ATOMS: atom_id res chain seq x y z
N MET A 1 34.38 -15.14 -30.63
CA MET A 1 33.80 -16.44 -31.05
C MET A 1 33.95 -16.63 -32.55
N GLU A 2 33.80 -15.58 -33.36
CA GLU A 2 34.00 -15.57 -34.82
C GLU A 2 35.27 -16.27 -35.32
N GLY A 3 36.45 -15.97 -34.76
CA GLY A 3 37.70 -16.61 -35.25
C GLY A 3 37.81 -18.14 -35.04
N LYS A 4 37.02 -18.73 -34.13
CA LYS A 4 36.96 -20.20 -33.98
C LYS A 4 36.01 -20.83 -35.01
N GLU A 5 34.97 -20.10 -35.39
CA GLU A 5 33.96 -20.51 -36.36
C GLU A 5 34.55 -20.50 -37.78
N GLU A 6 35.25 -19.43 -38.14
CA GLU A 6 35.98 -19.32 -39.42
C GLU A 6 37.06 -20.41 -39.57
N MET A 7 37.77 -20.73 -38.49
CA MET A 7 38.74 -21.82 -38.49
C MET A 7 38.06 -23.19 -38.68
N MET A 8 36.89 -23.40 -38.06
CA MET A 8 36.13 -24.64 -38.22
C MET A 8 35.58 -24.79 -39.64
N GLU A 9 35.03 -23.73 -40.23
CA GLU A 9 34.57 -23.71 -41.62
C GLU A 9 35.70 -24.04 -42.61
N SER A 10 36.86 -23.40 -42.43
CA SER A 10 38.05 -23.67 -43.26
C SER A 10 38.49 -25.14 -43.17
N VAL A 11 38.48 -25.71 -41.96
CA VAL A 11 38.80 -27.14 -41.74
C VAL A 11 37.77 -28.06 -42.38
N LEU A 12 36.48 -27.73 -42.32
CA LEU A 12 35.41 -28.51 -42.96
C LEU A 12 35.55 -28.48 -44.49
N LEU A 13 35.83 -27.30 -45.05
CA LEU A 13 36.06 -27.13 -46.49
C LEU A 13 37.29 -27.92 -46.96
N MET A 14 38.37 -27.89 -46.19
CA MET A 14 39.57 -28.68 -46.47
C MET A 14 39.27 -30.19 -46.43
N LYS A 15 38.50 -30.67 -45.44
CA LYS A 15 38.10 -32.09 -45.37
C LYS A 15 37.22 -32.49 -46.55
N ALA A 16 36.30 -31.64 -46.98
CA ALA A 16 35.45 -31.88 -48.15
C ALA A 16 36.28 -32.02 -49.43
N HIS A 17 37.23 -31.10 -49.68
CA HIS A 17 38.13 -31.18 -50.82
C HIS A 17 39.04 -32.41 -50.78
N THR A 18 39.50 -32.84 -49.61
CA THR A 18 40.30 -34.07 -49.48
C THR A 18 39.49 -35.31 -49.85
N ARG A 19 38.23 -35.41 -49.40
CA ARG A 19 37.32 -36.50 -49.79
C ARG A 19 37.07 -36.52 -51.29
N GLU A 20 36.80 -35.36 -51.88
CA GLU A 20 36.58 -35.23 -53.33
C GLU A 20 37.81 -35.70 -54.13
N LYS A 21 39.02 -35.35 -53.67
CA LYS A 21 40.28 -35.83 -54.28
C LYS A 21 40.40 -37.36 -54.21
N LYS A 22 40.11 -37.97 -53.06
CA LYS A 22 40.13 -39.44 -52.90
C LYS A 22 39.15 -40.13 -53.85
N VAL A 23 37.92 -39.63 -53.96
CA VAL A 23 36.89 -40.18 -54.88
C VAL A 23 37.33 -40.05 -56.34
N LYS A 24 37.92 -38.91 -56.73
CA LYS A 24 38.45 -38.72 -58.09
C LYS A 24 39.61 -39.66 -58.39
N GLN A 25 40.51 -39.88 -57.42
CA GLN A 25 41.62 -40.84 -57.56
C GLN A 25 41.12 -42.28 -57.72
N PHE A 26 40.15 -42.69 -56.90
CA PHE A 26 39.46 -43.98 -57.02
C PHE A 26 38.84 -44.15 -58.42
N ALA A 27 38.05 -43.17 -58.87
CA ALA A 27 37.40 -43.21 -60.19
C ALA A 27 38.41 -43.26 -61.34
N PHE A 28 39.55 -42.58 -61.21
CA PHE A 28 40.63 -42.62 -62.19
C PHE A 28 41.30 -44.00 -62.25
N LYS A 29 41.62 -44.61 -61.09
CA LYS A 29 42.19 -45.97 -61.01
C LYS A 29 41.22 -47.00 -61.59
N LEU A 30 39.93 -46.94 -61.22
CA LEU A 30 38.87 -47.79 -61.77
C LEU A 30 38.78 -47.67 -63.29
N SER A 31 38.75 -46.43 -63.81
CA SER A 31 38.71 -46.19 -65.26
C SER A 31 39.93 -46.73 -65.99
N ARG A 32 41.11 -46.71 -65.37
CA ARG A 32 42.35 -47.28 -65.93
C ARG A 32 42.27 -48.80 -66.04
N ILE A 33 41.73 -49.47 -65.01
CA ILE A 33 41.50 -50.92 -65.00
C ILE A 33 40.47 -51.30 -66.08
N CYS A 34 39.33 -50.62 -66.13
CA CYS A 34 38.27 -50.90 -67.11
C CYS A 34 38.70 -50.70 -68.57
N ARG A 35 39.68 -49.82 -68.83
CA ARG A 35 40.24 -49.59 -70.18
C ARG A 35 41.35 -50.56 -70.58
N GLY A 36 41.73 -51.51 -69.71
CA GLY A 36 42.86 -52.42 -69.97
C GLY A 36 44.21 -51.70 -70.07
N GLN A 37 44.32 -50.50 -69.49
CA GLN A 37 45.55 -49.67 -69.47
C GLN A 37 46.46 -50.01 -68.28
N ALA A 38 46.27 -51.20 -67.71
CA ALA A 38 47.06 -51.76 -66.63
C ALA A 38 47.91 -52.88 -67.25
N GLY A 39 49.22 -52.82 -67.05
CA GLY A 39 50.24 -53.59 -67.76
C GLY A 39 50.09 -55.11 -67.63
N SER A 40 50.95 -55.74 -66.83
CA SER A 40 50.89 -57.18 -66.59
C SER A 40 49.63 -57.56 -65.80
N GLU A 41 49.24 -58.85 -65.80
CA GLU A 41 48.14 -59.36 -64.96
C GLU A 41 48.43 -59.14 -63.46
N GLU A 42 49.70 -59.16 -63.06
CA GLU A 42 50.12 -58.84 -61.68
C GLU A 42 49.83 -57.37 -61.32
N ASP A 43 50.14 -56.43 -62.22
CA ASP A 43 49.85 -55.00 -62.04
C ASP A 43 48.33 -54.73 -61.93
N GLN A 44 47.54 -55.51 -62.68
CA GLN A 44 46.08 -55.45 -62.62
C GLN A 44 45.55 -55.90 -61.26
N ASN A 45 46.06 -57.02 -60.74
CA ASN A 45 45.67 -57.55 -59.44
C ASN A 45 46.07 -56.62 -58.28
N GLU A 46 47.26 -56.00 -58.34
CA GLU A 46 47.68 -54.99 -57.37
C GLU A 46 46.78 -53.75 -57.40
N LEU A 47 46.44 -53.24 -58.60
CA LEU A 47 45.53 -52.12 -58.76
C LEU A 47 44.12 -52.42 -58.24
N ILE A 48 43.62 -53.65 -58.43
CA ILE A 48 42.33 -54.10 -57.89
C ILE A 48 42.36 -54.17 -56.37
N SER A 49 43.44 -54.69 -55.78
CA SER A 49 43.61 -54.73 -54.31
C SER A 49 43.64 -53.33 -53.70
N GLN A 50 44.38 -52.39 -54.33
CA GLN A 50 44.39 -50.99 -53.92
C GLN A 50 43.02 -50.34 -54.06
N LEU A 51 42.28 -50.64 -55.13
CA LEU A 51 40.93 -50.12 -55.35
C LEU A 51 39.97 -50.62 -54.28
N ALA A 52 40.05 -51.89 -53.87
CA ALA A 52 39.24 -52.43 -52.78
C ALA A 52 39.55 -51.73 -51.44
N GLY A 53 40.83 -51.44 -51.15
CA GLY A 53 41.23 -50.66 -49.98
C GLY A 53 40.67 -49.23 -50.00
N ASP A 54 40.84 -48.53 -51.14
CA ASP A 54 40.32 -47.18 -51.34
C ASP A 54 38.78 -47.14 -51.16
N LEU A 55 38.05 -48.15 -51.67
CA LEU A 55 36.60 -48.26 -51.51
C LEU A 55 36.21 -48.42 -50.02
N SER A 56 36.89 -49.31 -49.30
CA SER A 56 36.65 -49.52 -47.87
C SER A 56 36.91 -48.25 -47.05
N GLU A 57 37.93 -47.47 -47.39
CA GLU A 57 38.20 -46.19 -46.72
C GLU A 57 37.09 -45.17 -47.00
N ILE A 58 36.64 -45.05 -48.26
CA ILE A 58 35.57 -44.12 -48.65
C ILE A 58 34.26 -44.51 -47.96
N GLU A 59 33.94 -45.81 -47.88
CA GLU A 59 32.75 -46.31 -47.18
C GLU A 59 32.80 -45.97 -45.68
N LEU A 60 33.94 -46.20 -45.02
CA LEU A 60 34.13 -45.87 -43.62
C LEU A 60 33.97 -44.36 -43.36
N GLU A 61 34.59 -43.52 -44.20
CA GLU A 61 34.47 -42.06 -44.10
C GLU A 61 33.03 -41.58 -44.33
N ALA A 62 32.30 -42.17 -45.28
CA ALA A 62 30.91 -41.84 -45.58
C ALA A 62 29.98 -42.22 -44.42
N VAL A 63 30.15 -43.42 -43.85
CA VAL A 63 29.40 -43.87 -42.67
C VAL A 63 29.70 -42.99 -41.47
N GLY A 64 30.97 -42.66 -41.22
CA GLY A 64 31.37 -41.74 -40.16
C GLY A 64 30.76 -40.34 -40.31
N ALA A 65 30.73 -39.80 -41.52
CA ALA A 65 30.09 -38.51 -41.81
C ALA A 65 28.58 -38.55 -41.54
N ARG A 66 27.90 -39.66 -41.88
CA ARG A 66 26.47 -39.84 -41.59
C ARG A 66 26.20 -39.87 -40.08
N PHE A 67 27.02 -40.58 -39.30
CA PHE A 67 26.87 -40.59 -37.84
C PHE A 67 27.12 -39.22 -37.22
N ALA A 68 28.13 -38.49 -37.68
CA ALA A 68 28.39 -37.13 -37.22
C ALA A 68 27.21 -36.20 -37.53
N ALA A 69 26.60 -36.31 -38.72
CA ALA A 69 25.41 -35.53 -39.07
C ALA A 69 24.21 -35.87 -38.17
N LEU A 70 23.95 -37.16 -37.91
CA LEU A 70 22.87 -37.57 -37.01
C LEU A 70 23.12 -37.08 -35.56
N ALA A 71 24.36 -37.13 -35.09
CA ALA A 71 24.74 -36.62 -33.78
C ALA A 71 24.53 -35.10 -33.68
N ALA A 72 24.92 -34.35 -34.71
CA ALA A 72 24.74 -32.90 -34.77
C ALA A 72 23.24 -32.51 -34.75
N ILE A 73 22.39 -33.22 -35.48
CA ILE A 73 20.93 -32.99 -35.45
C ILE A 73 20.40 -33.18 -34.03
N ARG A 74 20.79 -34.27 -33.35
CA ARG A 74 20.38 -34.53 -31.98
C ARG A 74 20.88 -33.46 -30.99
N GLU A 75 22.09 -32.97 -31.19
CA GLU A 75 22.68 -31.91 -30.37
C GLU A 75 21.94 -30.58 -30.55
N ILE A 76 21.55 -30.24 -31.78
CA ILE A 76 20.71 -29.07 -32.07
C ILE A 76 19.36 -29.20 -31.37
N GLU A 77 18.66 -30.33 -31.54
CA GLU A 77 17.36 -30.56 -30.89
C GLU A 77 17.45 -30.48 -29.35
N SER A 78 18.53 -31.02 -28.77
CA SER A 78 18.76 -30.94 -27.33
C SER A 78 19.04 -29.51 -26.87
N SER A 79 19.79 -28.75 -27.66
CA SER A 79 20.14 -27.35 -27.36
C SER A 79 18.91 -26.45 -27.46
N GLU A 80 18.04 -26.69 -28.44
CA GLU A 80 16.75 -25.98 -28.58
C GLU A 80 15.82 -26.24 -27.40
N LYS A 81 15.72 -27.50 -26.94
CA LYS A 81 14.94 -27.84 -25.74
C LYS A 81 15.46 -27.12 -24.50
N LEU A 82 16.78 -27.16 -24.28
CA LEU A 82 17.40 -26.48 -23.15
C LEU A 82 17.16 -24.96 -23.20
N LYS A 83 17.21 -24.37 -24.40
CA LYS A 83 16.91 -22.95 -24.60
C LYS A 83 15.47 -22.63 -24.19
N VAL A 84 14.49 -23.43 -24.62
CA VAL A 84 13.08 -23.22 -24.25
C VAL A 84 12.87 -23.37 -22.73
N GLU A 85 13.52 -24.35 -22.10
CA GLU A 85 13.48 -24.53 -20.65
C GLU A 85 14.07 -23.34 -19.91
N LEU A 86 15.22 -22.83 -20.37
CA LEU A 86 15.87 -21.65 -19.80
C LEU A 86 15.02 -20.39 -19.97
N GLU A 87 14.43 -20.18 -21.15
CA GLU A 87 13.52 -19.04 -21.40
C GLU A 87 12.30 -19.10 -20.46
N LYS A 88 11.75 -20.29 -20.23
CA LYS A 88 10.68 -20.48 -19.27
C LYS A 88 11.13 -20.15 -17.84
N GLU A 89 12.29 -20.65 -17.41
CA GLU A 89 12.83 -20.36 -16.08
C GLU A 89 13.08 -18.85 -15.88
N ILE A 90 13.57 -18.16 -16.91
CA ILE A 90 13.73 -16.70 -16.89
C ILE A 90 12.37 -16.01 -16.70
N MET A 91 11.34 -16.42 -17.45
CA MET A 91 9.99 -15.87 -17.31
C MET A 91 9.43 -16.10 -15.90
N ASP A 92 9.56 -17.31 -15.37
CA ASP A 92 9.09 -17.65 -14.02
C ASP A 92 9.83 -16.80 -12.96
N MET A 93 11.13 -16.57 -13.13
CA MET A 93 11.92 -15.71 -12.23
C MET A 93 11.54 -14.23 -12.35
N ASP A 94 11.23 -13.73 -13.55
CA ASP A 94 10.76 -12.36 -13.76
C ASP A 94 9.41 -12.12 -13.08
N GLU A 95 8.51 -13.12 -13.08
CA GLU A 95 7.25 -13.07 -12.31
C GLU A 95 7.52 -12.97 -10.80
N VAL A 96 8.41 -13.82 -10.27
CA VAL A 96 8.80 -13.76 -8.84
C VAL A 96 9.41 -12.40 -8.47
N VAL A 97 10.27 -11.84 -9.33
CA VAL A 97 10.86 -10.51 -9.11
C VAL A 97 9.78 -9.43 -9.09
N LYS A 98 8.78 -9.52 -9.96
CA LYS A 98 7.66 -8.57 -10.00
C LYS A 98 6.83 -8.64 -8.72
N ASP A 99 6.54 -9.83 -8.24
CA ASP A 99 5.78 -10.04 -7.00
C ASP A 99 6.55 -9.51 -5.78
N LEU A 100 7.85 -9.81 -5.68
CA LEU A 100 8.71 -9.31 -4.61
C LEU A 100 8.83 -7.78 -4.61
N LYS A 101 8.84 -7.15 -5.79
CA LYS A 101 8.81 -5.67 -5.89
C LYS A 101 7.51 -5.10 -5.35
N SER A 102 6.37 -5.72 -5.67
CA SER A 102 5.06 -5.27 -5.17
C SER A 102 4.97 -5.42 -3.64
N GLU A 103 5.46 -6.54 -3.10
CA GLU A 103 5.51 -6.76 -1.65
C GLU A 103 6.41 -5.73 -0.95
N LEU A 104 7.58 -5.44 -1.53
CA LEU A 104 8.49 -4.41 -1.01
C LEU A 104 7.84 -3.01 -1.00
N GLU A 105 7.12 -2.65 -2.07
CA GLU A 105 6.39 -1.37 -2.13
C GLU A 105 5.31 -1.29 -1.04
N ALA A 106 4.55 -2.37 -0.83
CA ALA A 106 3.54 -2.43 0.22
C ALA A 106 4.17 -2.30 1.62
N GLU A 107 5.27 -3.00 1.89
CA GLU A 107 5.94 -2.94 3.20
C GLU A 107 6.58 -1.58 3.45
N THR A 108 7.18 -0.96 2.43
CA THR A 108 7.73 0.39 2.56
C THR A 108 6.63 1.43 2.83
N PHE A 109 5.46 1.29 2.21
CA PHE A 109 4.30 2.13 2.52
C PHE A 109 3.82 1.92 3.97
N ALA A 110 3.70 0.66 4.42
CA ALA A 110 3.31 0.34 5.78
C ALA A 110 4.30 0.92 6.81
N LYS A 111 5.61 0.83 6.54
CA LYS A 111 6.65 1.42 7.37
C LYS A 111 6.50 2.94 7.49
N ARG A 112 6.30 3.64 6.38
CA ARG A 112 6.06 5.10 6.39
C ARG A 112 4.84 5.46 7.23
N ASN A 113 3.74 4.72 7.11
CA ASN A 113 2.56 4.94 7.94
C ASN A 113 2.85 4.72 9.42
N ARG A 114 3.60 3.66 9.76
CA ARG A 114 4.02 3.39 11.14
C ARG A 114 4.85 4.52 11.72
N GLU A 115 5.77 5.08 10.94
CA GLU A 115 6.58 6.24 11.33
C GLU A 115 5.71 7.49 11.55
N ARG A 116 4.74 7.75 10.65
CA ARG A 116 3.78 8.87 10.80
C ARG A 116 2.93 8.70 12.06
N TYR A 117 2.41 7.50 12.33
CA TYR A 117 1.64 7.23 13.55
C TYR A 117 2.49 7.33 14.81
N SER A 118 3.74 6.87 14.78
CA SER A 118 4.68 7.03 15.89
C SER A 118 4.97 8.50 16.19
N ALA A 119 5.18 9.32 15.15
CA ALA A 119 5.34 10.76 15.28
C ALA A 119 4.09 11.42 15.88
N LEU A 120 2.91 11.08 15.37
CA LEU A 120 1.64 11.59 15.91
C LEU A 120 1.43 11.16 17.37
N ALA A 121 1.73 9.91 17.71
CA ALA A 121 1.63 9.40 19.08
C ALA A 121 2.56 10.16 20.03
N LYS A 122 3.78 10.51 19.59
CA LYS A 122 4.70 11.36 20.36
C LYS A 122 4.08 12.74 20.59
N VAL A 123 3.53 13.40 19.57
CA VAL A 123 2.87 14.70 19.71
C VAL A 123 1.67 14.63 20.67
N ILE A 124 0.83 13.59 20.53
CA ILE A 124 -0.31 13.36 21.44
C ILE A 124 0.19 13.16 22.87
N SER A 125 1.24 12.36 23.08
CA SER A 125 1.80 12.14 24.42
C SER A 125 2.45 13.39 25.02
N ALA A 126 3.06 14.24 24.18
CA ALA A 126 3.65 15.50 24.58
C ALA A 126 2.59 16.58 24.89
N SER A 127 1.34 16.40 24.44
CA SER A 127 0.23 17.28 24.77
C SER A 127 -0.19 17.11 26.24
N ALA A 128 0.61 17.67 27.15
CA ALA A 128 0.31 17.79 28.58
C ALA A 128 -1.01 18.53 28.84
N GLN A 129 -1.48 19.30 27.86
CA GLN A 129 -2.68 20.10 27.86
C GLN A 129 -3.94 19.28 28.21
N ARG A 130 -4.05 18.01 27.78
CA ARG A 130 -5.19 17.16 28.22
C ARG A 130 -5.18 16.89 29.72
N SER A 131 -4.00 16.62 30.30
CA SER A 131 -3.90 16.34 31.74
C SER A 131 -4.07 17.59 32.59
N THR A 132 -3.57 18.74 32.13
CA THR A 132 -3.73 20.02 32.84
C THR A 132 -5.16 20.52 32.73
N SER A 133 -5.77 20.46 31.54
CA SER A 133 -7.19 20.79 31.37
C SER A 133 -8.10 19.85 32.17
N GLN A 134 -7.77 18.56 32.28
CA GLN A 134 -8.54 17.66 33.15
C GLN A 134 -8.46 18.07 34.63
N LYS A 135 -7.26 18.45 35.12
CA LYS A 135 -7.09 18.97 36.48
C LYS A 135 -7.84 20.28 36.71
N GLU A 136 -7.87 21.16 35.71
CA GLU A 136 -8.63 22.41 35.76
C GLU A 136 -10.13 22.14 35.83
N ILE A 137 -10.63 21.19 35.02
CA ILE A 137 -12.02 20.71 35.07
C ILE A 137 -12.35 20.16 36.47
N ASP A 138 -11.49 19.31 37.03
CA ASP A 138 -11.71 18.74 38.36
C ASP A 138 -11.73 19.82 39.46
N SER A 139 -10.83 20.81 39.38
CA SER A 139 -10.78 21.97 40.29
C SER A 139 -12.03 22.85 40.18
N ILE A 140 -12.52 23.11 38.97
CA ILE A 140 -13.76 23.86 38.74
C ILE A 140 -14.95 23.08 39.29
N ASN A 141 -15.01 21.77 39.09
CA ASN A 141 -16.06 20.91 39.65
C ASN A 141 -16.07 20.90 41.19
N GLU A 142 -14.90 20.89 41.84
CA GLU A 142 -14.84 21.03 43.30
C GLU A 142 -15.35 22.39 43.77
N LYS A 143 -14.98 23.48 43.07
CA LYS A 143 -15.48 24.83 43.39
C LYS A 143 -16.99 24.91 43.19
N LEU A 144 -17.51 24.32 42.12
CA LEU A 144 -18.94 24.25 41.84
C LEU A 144 -19.68 23.56 42.99
N LYS A 145 -19.23 22.37 43.41
CA LYS A 145 -19.80 21.65 44.55
C LYS A 145 -19.79 22.45 45.85
N LYS A 146 -18.71 23.21 46.11
CA LYS A 146 -18.64 24.09 47.28
C LYS A 146 -19.70 25.19 47.21
N VAL A 147 -19.80 25.88 46.07
CA VAL A 147 -20.80 26.94 45.86
C VAL A 147 -22.22 26.39 45.97
N GLU A 148 -22.49 25.21 45.42
CA GLU A 148 -23.79 24.52 45.55
C GLU A 148 -24.11 24.25 47.03
N SER A 149 -23.17 23.68 47.79
CA SER A 149 -23.37 23.41 49.22
C SER A 149 -23.57 24.67 50.06
N GLU A 150 -22.87 25.76 49.72
CA GLU A 150 -23.06 27.06 50.36
C GLU A 150 -24.43 27.66 50.00
N GLY A 151 -24.86 27.50 48.74
CA GLY A 151 -26.18 27.87 48.25
C GLY A 151 -27.29 27.14 49.00
N GLU A 152 -27.20 25.83 49.16
CA GLU A 152 -28.15 25.02 49.93
C GLU A 152 -28.20 25.44 51.41
N ARG A 153 -27.04 25.71 52.01
CA ARG A 153 -26.95 26.18 53.40
C ARG A 153 -27.60 27.56 53.57
N LEU A 154 -27.36 28.48 52.64
CA LEU A 154 -27.98 29.81 52.64
C LEU A 154 -29.49 29.72 52.41
N ALA A 155 -29.94 28.86 51.50
CA ALA A 155 -31.36 28.60 51.27
C ALA A 155 -32.04 28.06 52.55
N SER A 156 -31.43 27.09 53.21
CA SER A 156 -31.91 26.53 54.49
C SER A 156 -32.00 27.60 55.59
N LYS A 157 -30.98 28.48 55.68
CA LYS A 157 -30.98 29.60 56.63
C LYS A 157 -32.08 30.62 56.31
N LYS A 158 -32.31 30.93 55.04
CA LYS A 158 -33.39 31.81 54.59
C LYS A 158 -34.75 31.23 54.94
N GLU A 159 -34.94 29.93 54.75
CA GLU A 159 -36.18 29.24 55.11
C GLU A 159 -36.42 29.28 56.63
N LEU A 160 -35.40 29.04 57.45
CA LEU A 160 -35.50 29.15 58.90
C LEU A 160 -35.87 30.56 59.35
N LEU A 161 -35.21 31.59 58.79
CA LEU A 161 -35.54 32.99 59.07
C LEU A 161 -36.96 33.33 58.64
N GLY A 162 -37.43 32.81 57.49
CA GLY A 162 -38.82 32.96 57.06
C GLY A 162 -39.81 32.36 58.07
N LYS A 163 -39.53 31.16 58.59
CA LYS A 163 -40.35 30.51 59.64
C LYS A 163 -40.31 31.31 60.96
N GLN A 164 -39.15 31.80 61.36
CA GLN A 164 -39.00 32.63 62.55
C GLN A 164 -39.75 33.96 62.42
N LEU A 165 -39.69 34.60 61.25
CA LEU A 165 -40.38 35.85 60.99
C LEU A 165 -41.89 35.66 60.99
N LEU A 166 -42.39 34.58 60.37
CA LEU A 166 -43.81 34.21 60.42
C LEU A 166 -44.27 33.97 61.87
N LEU A 167 -43.48 33.23 62.66
CA LEU A 167 -43.78 33.00 64.07
C LEU A 167 -43.80 34.33 64.84
N LEU A 168 -42.84 35.22 64.60
CA LEU A 168 -42.80 36.54 65.24
C LEU A 168 -44.03 37.36 64.87
N THR A 169 -44.42 37.39 63.59
CA THR A 169 -45.64 38.06 63.13
C THR A 169 -46.87 37.49 63.83
N GLN A 170 -47.01 36.16 63.91
CA GLN A 170 -48.11 35.52 64.66
C GLN A 170 -48.11 35.93 66.13
N THR A 171 -46.95 35.90 66.80
CA THR A 171 -46.88 36.32 68.22
C THR A 171 -47.19 37.80 68.40
N ILE A 172 -46.82 38.66 67.45
CA ILE A 172 -47.19 40.07 67.46
C ILE A 172 -48.70 40.18 67.27
N GLU A 173 -49.30 39.50 66.30
CA GLU A 173 -50.76 39.49 66.09
C GLU A 173 -51.52 38.99 67.31
N ASP A 174 -51.07 37.90 67.94
CA ASP A 174 -51.64 37.36 69.17
C ASP A 174 -51.53 38.37 70.31
N LEU A 175 -50.36 38.99 70.51
CA LEU A 175 -50.17 40.05 71.51
C LEU A 175 -51.03 41.28 71.20
N THR A 176 -51.16 41.67 69.93
CA THR A 176 -52.02 42.80 69.51
C THR A 176 -53.49 42.47 69.68
N GLY A 177 -53.87 41.20 69.52
CA GLY A 177 -55.20 40.66 69.80
C GLY A 177 -55.50 40.63 71.31
N VAL A 178 -54.51 40.30 72.14
CA VAL A 178 -54.61 40.33 73.61
C VAL A 178 -54.59 41.77 74.16
N VAL A 179 -53.85 42.68 73.51
CA VAL A 179 -53.76 44.11 73.85
C VAL A 179 -54.94 44.92 73.31
N LYS A 180 -55.76 44.37 72.40
CA LYS A 180 -57.09 44.90 72.10
C LYS A 180 -58.07 44.40 73.19
N PRO A 181 -58.36 45.19 74.26
CA PRO A 181 -59.52 44.89 75.08
C PRO A 181 -60.78 44.91 74.21
N GLU A 182 -61.74 44.05 74.57
CA GLU A 182 -63.12 43.96 74.06
C GLU A 182 -63.93 45.25 74.29
N SER A 183 -63.45 46.36 73.75
CA SER A 183 -64.16 47.63 73.70
C SER A 183 -63.58 48.43 72.56
N LEU A 184 -64.05 48.12 71.35
CA LEU A 184 -64.50 49.04 70.30
C LEU A 184 -64.84 48.18 69.08
N GLU A 185 -66.05 47.62 69.13
CA GLU A 185 -66.75 47.17 67.92
C GLU A 185 -67.05 48.39 67.04
N LYS A 186 -66.73 48.24 65.75
CA LYS A 186 -67.32 48.88 64.57
C LYS A 186 -67.11 50.39 64.37
N GLU A 187 -66.34 50.70 63.32
CA GLU A 187 -66.79 51.35 62.07
C GLU A 187 -65.61 51.23 61.09
N GLU A 188 -65.73 50.44 60.01
CA GLU A 188 -66.23 50.89 58.69
C GLU A 188 -65.43 52.11 58.19
N GLU A 189 -64.42 51.88 57.35
CA GLU A 189 -64.50 51.84 55.87
C GLU A 189 -64.09 53.18 55.24
N LYS A 190 -63.12 53.05 54.32
CA LYS A 190 -62.84 53.85 53.11
C LYS A 190 -61.69 54.85 53.11
N GLU A 191 -60.83 54.54 52.14
CA GLU A 191 -60.18 55.43 51.16
C GLU A 191 -59.29 56.54 51.69
N GLU A 192 -57.99 56.35 51.47
CA GLU A 192 -57.09 57.27 50.77
C GLU A 192 -55.90 56.38 50.34
N GLY A 193 -55.51 56.28 49.08
CA GLY A 193 -55.30 57.37 48.15
C GLY A 193 -53.80 57.41 47.86
N GLU A 194 -53.41 56.82 46.73
CA GLU A 194 -52.20 57.13 45.95
C GLU A 194 -50.80 56.87 46.55
N ALA A 195 -50.14 55.84 45.99
CA ALA A 195 -48.77 55.96 45.49
C ALA A 195 -48.62 54.95 44.34
N ASP A 196 -49.15 55.35 43.18
CA ASP A 196 -48.90 54.72 41.89
C ASP A 196 -47.49 55.11 41.43
N GLU A 197 -46.56 54.16 41.49
CA GLU A 197 -45.31 54.23 40.74
C GLU A 197 -45.08 52.88 40.07
N ARG A 198 -45.66 52.72 38.87
CA ARG A 198 -45.13 51.82 37.84
C ARG A 198 -45.52 52.33 36.45
N VAL A 199 -44.71 53.26 35.95
CA VAL A 199 -44.54 53.47 34.51
C VAL A 199 -43.99 52.17 33.91
N MET A 200 -44.80 51.46 33.13
CA MET A 200 -44.35 50.44 32.20
C MET A 200 -44.70 50.89 30.78
N GLU A 201 -43.78 51.67 30.22
CA GLU A 201 -43.54 51.93 28.79
C GLU A 201 -42.03 52.22 28.75
N GLU A 202 -41.21 51.82 27.79
CA GLU A 202 -41.35 51.14 26.51
C GLU A 202 -39.89 50.80 26.11
N GLY A 203 -39.70 49.84 25.21
CA GLY A 203 -38.46 49.73 24.43
C GLY A 203 -37.29 49.03 25.14
N GLU A 204 -36.42 48.28 24.49
CA GLU A 204 -36.14 48.11 23.07
C GLU A 204 -35.45 46.75 22.91
N HIS A 205 -35.94 45.94 21.97
CA HIS A 205 -35.11 44.98 21.27
C HIS A 205 -35.00 45.55 19.85
N PRO A 206 -33.86 46.15 19.52
CA PRO A 206 -32.94 45.62 18.49
C PRO A 206 -31.48 45.78 18.97
N ASP A 207 -30.55 44.88 18.65
CA ASP A 207 -29.79 44.93 17.40
C ASP A 207 -29.26 43.52 17.05
N ASP A 208 -29.87 42.89 16.05
CA ASP A 208 -29.11 42.36 14.90
C ASP A 208 -29.12 43.49 13.83
N PRO A 209 -28.28 43.57 12.78
CA PRO A 209 -27.24 42.67 12.26
C PRO A 209 -25.92 43.44 11.87
N GLU A 210 -24.81 42.81 11.48
CA GLU A 210 -24.27 42.77 10.10
C GLU A 210 -22.88 42.10 10.21
N ALA A 211 -22.66 40.95 9.56
CA ALA A 211 -22.12 40.81 8.20
C ALA A 211 -20.61 41.06 8.08
N MET A 212 -19.86 39.99 7.74
CA MET A 212 -18.79 39.98 6.73
C MET A 212 -18.29 38.54 6.60
N GLU A 213 -18.69 37.86 5.52
CA GLU A 213 -17.87 37.67 4.30
C GLU A 213 -17.24 36.27 4.29
N ILE A 214 -17.90 35.36 3.57
CA ILE A 214 -17.22 34.23 2.93
C ILE A 214 -17.55 34.36 1.45
N GLU A 215 -16.74 35.13 0.74
CA GLU A 215 -16.63 35.02 -0.72
C GLU A 215 -15.66 33.88 -1.08
N GLU A 216 -16.13 33.04 -2.01
CA GLU A 216 -15.43 32.40 -3.13
C GLU A 216 -14.13 31.59 -2.87
N GLY A 217 -13.92 30.40 -3.42
CA GLY A 217 -14.61 29.69 -4.48
C GLY A 217 -13.85 28.42 -4.90
N GLN A 218 -14.55 27.61 -5.72
CA GLN A 218 -14.06 26.61 -6.69
C GLN A 218 -13.44 25.30 -6.15
N LYS A 219 -14.15 24.16 -6.32
CA LYS A 219 -14.04 23.15 -7.41
C LYS A 219 -12.60 22.62 -7.57
N VAL A 220 -12.33 21.31 -7.53
CA VAL A 220 -12.52 20.37 -8.65
C VAL A 220 -12.70 18.91 -8.17
N GLU A 221 -13.75 18.31 -8.76
CA GLU A 221 -13.99 16.92 -9.19
C GLU A 221 -13.22 15.73 -8.59
N HIS A 222 -14.02 14.81 -8.03
CA HIS A 222 -13.85 13.37 -8.21
C HIS A 222 -14.06 12.99 -9.69
N ALA A 223 -13.12 12.26 -10.27
CA ALA A 223 -13.37 11.40 -11.41
C ALA A 223 -12.70 10.04 -11.17
N GLU A 224 -13.52 9.04 -10.86
CA GLU A 224 -13.24 7.63 -11.10
C GLU A 224 -13.53 7.34 -12.58
N ARG A 225 -12.50 6.93 -13.33
CA ARG A 225 -12.48 5.80 -14.28
C ARG A 225 -11.18 5.78 -15.06
#